data_AF-A0A9E7PMK3-F1
#
_entry.id   AF-A0A9E7PMK3-F1
#
_cell.length_a   1.000
_cell.length_b   1.000
_cell.length_c   1.000
_cell.angle_alpha   90.00
_cell.angle_beta   90.00
_cell.angle_gamma   90.00
#
_symmetry.space_group_name_H-M   'P 1'
#
loop_
_entity.id
_entity.type
_entity.pdbx_description
1 polymer ?
#
loop_
_entity_poly.entity_id
_entity_poly.type
_entity_poly.pdbx_seq_one_letter_code
_entity_poly.pdbx_strand_id
1 'polypeptide(L)'
;MSLKKRDFSKAATSKGYIEVRAGNHVFYRFTDSEGKICDQVHTKMSHGSAKDISDDLLAKMYKQMKFDKKTDLEEYIKCTFTEEKYRNHLRNKGYEV
;
A
#
# COMPACT_ATOMS: atom_id res chain seq x y z
N MET A 1 16.90 -5.48 6.08
CA MET A 1 16.45 -4.10 6.36
C MET A 1 15.05 -4.19 6.96
N SER A 2 14.77 -3.50 8.07
CA SER A 2 13.44 -3.55 8.68
C SER A 2 12.56 -2.44 8.09
N LEU A 3 11.45 -2.80 7.47
CA LEU A 3 10.47 -1.85 6.94
C LEU A 3 9.54 -1.43 8.07
N LYS A 4 9.46 -0.13 8.36
CA LYS A 4 8.61 0.36 9.44
C LYS A 4 7.21 0.66 8.91
N LYS A 5 6.21 0.35 9.73
CA LYS A 5 4.79 0.61 9.41
C LYS A 5 4.53 2.09 9.08
N ARG A 6 5.21 2.99 9.80
CA ARG A 6 5.13 4.44 9.58
C ARG A 6 5.64 4.87 8.21
N ASP A 7 6.69 4.22 7.70
CA ASP A 7 7.27 4.56 6.40
C ASP A 7 6.31 4.12 5.29
N PHE A 8 5.70 2.94 5.44
CA PHE A 8 4.61 2.49 4.58
C PHE A 8 3.41 3.46 4.61
N SER A 9 2.92 3.83 5.80
CA SER A 9 1.79 4.75 5.97
C SER A 9 2.02 6.08 5.27
N LYS A 10 3.20 6.69 5.47
CA LYS A 10 3.59 7.93 4.80
C LYS A 10 3.73 7.76 3.29
N ALA A 11 4.34 6.67 2.85
CA ALA A 11 4.51 6.36 1.44
C ALA A 11 3.17 6.12 0.75
N ALA A 12 2.21 5.48 1.42
CA ALA A 12 0.89 5.19 0.89
C ALA A 12 0.03 6.46 0.80
N THR A 13 -0.07 7.23 1.89
CA THR A 13 -0.87 8.46 1.93
C THR A 13 -0.41 9.52 0.94
N SER A 14 0.91 9.65 0.76
CA SER A 14 1.49 10.57 -0.23
C SER A 14 1.26 10.15 -1.69
N LYS A 15 0.80 8.92 -1.95
CA LYS A 15 0.64 8.35 -3.30
C LYS A 15 -0.82 8.03 -3.65
N GLY A 16 -1.78 8.63 -2.94
CA GLY A 16 -3.20 8.43 -3.22
C GLY A 16 -3.90 7.31 -2.44
N TYR A 17 -3.28 6.76 -1.38
CA TYR A 17 -4.03 5.95 -0.43
C TYR A 17 -4.65 6.81 0.67
N ILE A 18 -5.87 6.45 1.07
CA ILE A 18 -6.51 6.99 2.26
C ILE A 18 -6.44 6.01 3.42
N GLU A 19 -6.14 6.51 4.61
CA GLU A 19 -6.11 5.73 5.86
C GLU A 19 -7.50 5.71 6.50
N VAL A 20 -8.11 4.53 6.53
CA VAL A 20 -9.38 4.25 7.20
C VAL A 20 -9.09 3.45 8.46
N ARG A 21 -9.17 4.10 9.61
CA ARG A 21 -8.95 3.46 10.92
C ARG A 21 -10.24 2.78 11.37
N ALA A 22 -10.17 1.50 11.72
CA ALA A 22 -11.27 0.74 12.28
C ALA A 22 -10.76 -0.15 13.43
N GLY A 23 -11.05 0.29 14.67
CA GLY A 23 -10.57 -0.37 15.89
C GLY A 23 -9.04 -0.50 15.90
N ASN A 24 -8.56 -1.74 15.98
CA ASN A 24 -7.13 -2.09 16.02
C ASN A 24 -6.52 -2.35 14.62
N HIS A 25 -7.24 -2.00 13.54
CA HIS A 25 -6.76 -2.16 12.18
C HIS A 25 -6.80 -0.84 11.42
N VAL A 26 -5.78 -0.62 10.59
CA VAL A 26 -5.72 0.48 9.63
C VAL A 26 -5.90 -0.11 8.25
N PHE A 27 -6.94 0.31 7.56
CA PHE A 27 -7.19 -0.05 6.17
C PHE A 27 -6.68 1.09 5.29
N TYR A 28 -5.96 0.75 4.24
CA TYR A 28 -5.52 1.68 3.22
C TYR A 28 -6.32 1.38 1.97
N ARG A 29 -7.05 2.37 1.47
CA ARG A 29 -7.81 2.23 0.22
C ARG A 29 -7.24 3.19 -0.82
N PHE A 30 -6.98 2.70 -2.03
CA PHE A 30 -6.49 3.55 -3.10
C PHE A 30 -7.63 4.42 -3.63
N THR A 31 -7.33 5.66 -4.01
CA THR A 31 -8.29 6.53 -4.68
C THR A 31 -7.82 6.87 -6.09
N ASP A 32 -8.74 6.78 -7.04
CA ASP A 32 -8.54 7.22 -8.42
C ASP A 32 -8.27 8.74 -8.49
N SER A 33 -7.84 9.23 -9.65
CA SER A 33 -7.72 10.65 -9.98
C SER A 33 -9.00 11.46 -9.71
N GLU A 34 -10.18 10.85 -9.79
CA GLU A 34 -11.47 11.47 -9.44
C GLU A 34 -11.78 11.46 -7.92
N GLY A 35 -10.89 10.90 -7.08
CA GLY A 35 -11.12 10.74 -5.64
C GLY A 35 -12.06 9.59 -5.28
N LYS A 36 -12.45 8.75 -6.24
CA LYS A 36 -13.26 7.55 -6.02
C LYS A 36 -12.41 6.44 -5.41
N ILE A 37 -12.96 5.73 -4.44
CA ILE A 37 -12.28 4.62 -3.78
C ILE A 37 -12.24 3.40 -4.70
N CYS A 38 -11.04 2.91 -5.00
CA CYS A 38 -10.83 1.69 -5.76
C CYS A 38 -10.97 0.48 -4.84
N ASP A 39 -12.12 -0.18 -4.84
CA ASP A 39 -12.36 -1.35 -3.99
C ASP A 39 -11.40 -2.52 -4.30
N GLN A 40 -10.90 -2.59 -5.53
CA GLN A 40 -9.98 -3.65 -5.95
C GLN A 40 -8.56 -3.51 -5.39
N VAL A 41 -8.15 -2.28 -5.03
CA VAL A 41 -6.80 -1.96 -4.56
C VAL A 41 -6.90 -1.41 -3.13
N HIS A 42 -6.82 -2.34 -2.19
CA HIS A 42 -6.84 -2.02 -0.77
C HIS A 42 -5.81 -2.88 -0.04
N THR A 43 -5.31 -2.39 1.08
CA THR A 43 -4.45 -3.19 1.96
C THR A 43 -4.78 -2.97 3.42
N LYS A 44 -4.66 -4.02 4.24
CA LYS A 44 -4.94 -3.96 5.68
C LYS A 44 -3.65 -4.10 6.46
N MET A 45 -3.44 -3.17 7.38
CA MET A 45 -2.37 -3.22 8.37
C MET A 45 -2.95 -3.38 9.77
N SER A 46 -2.53 -4.43 10.48
CA SER A 46 -2.91 -4.62 11.89
C SER A 46 -2.00 -3.83 12.83
N HIS A 47 -2.59 -3.23 13.85
CA HIS A 47 -1.91 -2.46 14.89
C HIS A 47 -1.22 -3.36 15.94
N GLY A 48 -0.54 -4.43 15.49
CA GLY A 48 0.29 -5.22 16.41
C GLY A 48 1.43 -4.38 16.99
N SER A 49 1.88 -4.72 18.19
CA SER A 49 2.91 -3.99 18.97
C SER A 49 4.27 -3.84 18.26
N ALA A 50 4.51 -4.62 17.21
CA ALA A 50 5.69 -4.50 16.37
C ALA A 50 5.67 -3.19 15.57
N LYS A 51 6.74 -2.40 15.67
CA LYS A 51 6.97 -1.18 14.87
C LYS A 51 7.29 -1.51 13.40
N ASP A 52 7.83 -2.70 13.18
CA ASP A 52 8.25 -3.20 11.88
C ASP A 52 7.16 -4.06 11.23
N ILE A 53 7.19 -4.11 9.90
CA ILE A 53 6.35 -4.97 9.07
C ILE A 53 7.02 -6.34 9.02
N SER A 54 6.36 -7.35 9.59
CA SER A 54 6.80 -8.75 9.50
C SER A 54 6.75 -9.25 8.05
N ASP A 55 7.61 -10.20 7.68
CA ASP A 55 7.64 -10.75 6.31
C ASP A 55 6.28 -11.36 5.88
N ASP A 56 5.56 -12.01 6.80
CA ASP A 56 4.21 -12.53 6.53
C ASP A 56 3.22 -11.40 6.17
N LEU A 57 3.28 -10.29 6.89
CA LEU A 57 2.44 -9.12 6.60
C LEU A 57 2.84 -8.51 5.25
N LEU A 58 4.14 -8.39 4.98
CA LEU A 58 4.65 -7.92 3.69
C LEU A 58 4.17 -8.82 2.53
N ALA A 59 4.21 -10.14 2.73
CA ALA A 59 3.75 -11.16 1.79
C ALA A 59 2.23 -11.04 1.49
N LYS A 60 1.45 -10.56 2.45
CA LYS A 60 0.01 -10.29 2.26
C LYS A 60 -0.21 -8.95 1.58
N MET A 61 0.53 -7.92 1.99
CA MET A 61 0.41 -6.55 1.48
C MET A 61 0.78 -6.44 0.00
N TYR A 62 1.85 -7.09 -0.48
CA TYR A 62 2.26 -6.94 -1.87
C TYR A 62 1.18 -7.47 -2.84
N LYS A 63 0.54 -8.58 -2.47
CA LYS A 63 -0.59 -9.15 -3.23
C LYS A 63 -1.82 -8.24 -3.19
N GLN A 64 -2.15 -7.70 -2.02
CA GLN A 64 -3.27 -6.78 -1.80
C GLN A 64 -3.13 -5.50 -2.63
N MET A 65 -1.92 -4.95 -2.66
CA MET A 65 -1.56 -3.77 -3.46
C MET A 65 -1.22 -4.11 -4.93
N LYS A 66 -1.44 -5.34 -5.36
CA LYS A 66 -1.24 -5.81 -6.74
C LYS A 66 0.18 -5.69 -7.27
N PHE A 67 1.19 -5.65 -6.39
CA PHE A 67 2.58 -5.80 -6.79
C PHE A 67 2.86 -7.23 -7.24
N ASP A 68 3.79 -7.39 -8.19
CA ASP A 68 4.23 -8.72 -8.63
C ASP A 68 5.23 -9.33 -7.66
N LYS A 69 6.14 -8.52 -7.11
CA LYS A 69 7.18 -8.98 -6.19
C LYS A 69 7.09 -8.24 -4.87
N LYS A 70 7.54 -8.92 -3.81
CA LYS A 70 7.76 -8.28 -2.50
C LYS A 70 8.68 -7.07 -2.63
N THR A 71 9.73 -7.18 -3.45
CA THR A 71 10.73 -6.13 -3.68
C THR A 71 10.11 -4.82 -4.18
N ASP A 72 9.09 -4.87 -5.06
CA ASP A 72 8.39 -3.66 -5.52
C ASP A 72 7.69 -2.93 -4.36
N LEU A 73 7.10 -3.68 -3.42
CA LEU A 73 6.53 -3.09 -2.22
C LEU A 73 7.61 -2.48 -1.31
N GLU A 74 8.79 -3.10 -1.21
CA GLU A 74 9.91 -2.52 -0.45
C GLU A 74 10.38 -1.20 -1.06
N GLU A 75 10.49 -1.14 -2.39
CA GLU A 75 10.82 0.07 -3.15
C GLU A 75 9.75 1.15 -2.99
N TYR A 76 8.48 0.75 -3.00
CA TYR A 76 7.34 1.63 -2.75
C TYR A 76 7.41 2.29 -1.37
N ILE A 77 7.75 1.51 -0.34
CA ILE A 77 7.93 2.00 1.04
C ILE A 77 9.17 2.90 1.15
N LYS A 78 10.25 2.55 0.45
CA LYS A 78 11.49 3.34 0.40
C LYS A 78 11.35 4.63 -0.41
N CYS A 79 10.17 4.93 -0.98
CA CYS A 79 9.93 6.07 -1.86
C CYS A 79 10.79 6.09 -3.14
N THR A 80 11.33 4.95 -3.57
CA THR A 80 11.96 4.85 -4.91
C THR A 80 10.93 4.57 -6.01
N PHE A 81 9.74 4.10 -5.62
CA PHE A 81 8.59 3.96 -6.50
C PHE A 81 7.73 5.23 -6.43
N THR A 82 7.46 5.89 -7.55
CA THR A 82 6.60 7.09 -7.60
C THR A 82 5.12 6.72 -7.64
N GLU A 83 4.25 7.68 -7.31
CA GLU A 83 2.79 7.51 -7.47
C GLU A 83 2.43 7.15 -8.92
N GLU A 84 2.94 7.91 -9.89
CA GLU A 84 2.64 7.70 -11.32
C GLU A 84 3.04 6.29 -11.78
N LYS A 85 4.22 5.80 -11.36
CA LYS A 85 4.65 4.44 -11.68
C LYS A 85 3.67 3.40 -11.09
N TYR A 86 3.09 3.69 -9.93
CA TYR A 86 2.13 2.80 -9.27
C TYR A 86 0.77 2.82 -9.95
N ARG A 87 0.26 3.99 -10.32
CA ARG A 87 -0.96 4.10 -11.12
C ARG A 87 -0.79 3.41 -12.47
N ASN A 88 0.32 3.63 -13.17
CA ASN A 88 0.60 2.96 -14.45
C ASN A 88 0.68 1.44 -14.29
N HIS A 89 1.30 0.95 -13.22
CA HIS A 89 1.34 -0.49 -12.91
C HIS A 89 -0.07 -1.08 -12.74
N LEU A 90 -0.92 -0.40 -11.99
CA LEU A 90 -2.30 -0.81 -11.76
C LEU A 90 -3.15 -0.72 -13.04
N ARG A 91 -3.03 0.35 -13.82
CA ARG A 91 -3.71 0.52 -15.12
C ARG A 91 -3.30 -0.55 -16.12
N ASN A 92 -2.02 -0.91 -16.18
CA ASN A 92 -1.53 -2.01 -17.01
C ASN A 92 -2.12 -3.38 -16.62
N LYS A 93 -2.53 -3.54 -15.36
CA LYS A 93 -3.24 -4.73 -14.88
C LYS A 93 -4.76 -4.66 -15.07
N GLY A 94 -5.29 -3.56 -15.62
CA GLY A 94 -6.71 -3.36 -15.87
C GLY A 94 -7.49 -2.81 -14.67
N TYR A 95 -6.83 -2.19 -13.69
CA TYR A 95 -7.50 -1.48 -12.60
C TYR A 95 -7.76 -0.01 -13.00
N GLU A 96 -8.95 0.50 -12.68
CA GLU A 96 -9.31 1.92 -12.84
C GLU A 96 -8.78 2.71 -11.64
N VAL A 97 -7.66 3.42 -11.83
CA VAL A 97 -6.92 4.19 -10.80
C VAL A 97 -6.26 5.46 -11.34
#